data_AF-A0A936B333-F1
#
_entry.id   AF-A0A936B333-F1
#
_cell.length_a   1.000
_cell.length_b   1.000
_cell.length_c   1.000
_cell.angle_alpha   90.00
_cell.angle_beta   90.00
_cell.angle_gamma   90.00
#
_symmetry.space_group_name_H-M   'P 1'
#
loop_
_entity.id
_entity.type
_entity.pdbx_description
1 polymer ?
#
loop_
_entity_poly.entity_id
_entity_poly.type
_entity_poly.pdbx_seq_one_letter_code
_entity_poly.pdbx_strand_id
1 'polypeptide(L)'
;MVHYNSAVAEKEATKLATDLRWHILEKKLSATEILGPHPPFFGQIDGRYRWQIIIRAPNPRHLLADFAIPRGWVVDIDPVSTL
;
A
#
# COMPACT_ATOMS: atom_id res chain seq x y z
N MET A 1 7.29 8.77 -4.46
CA MET A 1 8.41 9.70 -4.25
C MET A 1 9.36 8.98 -3.33
N VAL A 2 10.65 8.93 -3.67
CA VAL A 2 11.66 8.25 -2.86
C VAL A 2 11.84 9.08 -1.58
N HIS A 3 11.35 8.58 -0.44
CA HIS A 3 11.52 9.28 0.82
C HIS A 3 12.91 8.97 1.37
N TYR A 4 13.76 10.00 1.50
CA TYR A 4 15.08 9.92 2.14
C TYR A 4 15.00 9.79 3.67
N ASN A 5 13.79 9.84 4.25
CA ASN A 5 13.54 9.73 5.68
C ASN A 5 12.56 8.57 5.96
N SER A 6 13.03 7.54 6.66
CA SER A 6 12.27 6.33 6.98
C SER A 6 11.00 6.62 7.78
N ALA A 7 11.03 7.57 8.71
CA ALA A 7 9.89 7.93 9.56
C ALA A 7 8.76 8.61 8.78
N VAL A 8 9.12 9.41 7.76
CA VAL A 8 8.12 10.02 6.87
C VAL A 8 7.47 8.95 5.99
N ALA A 9 8.27 8.03 5.45
CA ALA A 9 7.76 6.94 4.63
C ALA A 9 6.81 6.00 5.41
N GLU A 10 7.16 5.70 6.67
CA GLU A 10 6.31 4.93 7.58
C GLU A 10 4.98 5.61 7.87
N LYS A 11 5.02 6.91 8.18
CA LYS A 11 3.82 7.69 8.47
C LYS A 11 2.88 7.73 7.26
N GLU A 12 3.41 7.98 6.07
CA GLU A 12 2.61 7.98 4.83
C GLU A 12 2.03 6.59 4.54
N ALA A 13 2.80 5.51 4.75
CA ALA A 13 2.31 4.15 4.57
C ALA A 13 1.22 3.77 5.59
N THR A 14 1.39 4.17 6.84
CA THR A 14 0.39 3.97 7.90
C THR A 14 -0.91 4.71 7.61
N LYS A 15 -0.79 5.96 7.12
CA LYS A 15 -1.94 6.76 6.72
C LYS A 15 -2.68 6.09 5.56
N LEU A 16 -1.97 5.71 4.49
CA LEU A 16 -2.59 5.06 3.34
C LEU A 16 -3.27 3.74 3.72
N ALA A 17 -2.63 2.92 4.56
CA ALA A 17 -3.23 1.68 5.04
C ALA A 17 -4.52 1.92 5.84
N THR A 18 -4.59 3.03 6.59
CA THR A 18 -5.79 3.42 7.33
C THR A 18 -6.91 3.86 6.39
N ASP A 19 -6.60 4.70 5.41
CA ASP A 19 -7.57 5.19 4.42
C ASP A 19 -8.15 4.02 3.59
N LEU A 20 -7.30 3.07 3.19
CA LEU A 20 -7.71 1.87 2.47
C LEU A 20 -8.63 0.96 3.32
N ARG A 21 -8.35 0.81 4.62
CA ARG A 21 -9.22 0.03 5.54
C ARG A 21 -10.62 0.66 5.62
N TRP A 22 -10.70 1.98 5.77
CA TRP A 22 -11.98 2.69 5.78
C TRP A 22 -12.74 2.49 4.48
N HIS A 23 -12.05 2.61 3.35
CA HIS A 23 -12.65 2.44 2.04
C HIS A 23 -13.20 1.02 1.80
N ILE A 24 -12.47 -0.01 2.24
CA ILE A 24 -12.93 -1.42 2.20
C ILE A 24 -14.22 -1.61 3.01
N LEU A 25 -14.27 -1.01 4.21
CA LEU A 25 -15.44 -1.09 5.08
C LEU A 25 -16.66 -0.39 4.46
N GLU A 26 -16.46 0.82 3.94
CA GLU A 26 -17.52 1.61 3.28
C GLU A 26 -18.12 0.85 2.08
N LYS A 27 -17.26 0.23 1.28
CA LYS A 27 -17.68 -0.58 0.12
C LYS A 27 -18.17 -1.98 0.45
N LYS A 28 -18.14 -2.39 1.72
CA LYS A 28 -18.51 -3.74 2.17
C LYS A 28 -17.74 -4.85 1.45
N LEU A 29 -16.46 -4.61 1.16
CA LEU A 29 -15.58 -5.57 0.49
C LEU A 29 -15.02 -6.59 1.50
N SER A 30 -15.91 -7.39 2.10
CA SER A 30 -15.58 -8.31 3.20
C SER A 30 -14.57 -9.39 2.86
N ALA A 31 -14.40 -9.72 1.58
CA ALA A 31 -13.41 -10.68 1.09
C ALA A 31 -12.06 -10.03 0.74
N THR A 32 -11.87 -8.73 1.03
CA THR A 32 -10.61 -8.03 0.80
C THR A 32 -9.79 -7.97 2.09
N GLU A 33 -8.54 -8.41 2.02
CA GLU A 33 -7.58 -8.34 3.12
C GLU A 33 -6.49 -7.31 2.83
N ILE A 34 -6.10 -6.55 3.86
CA ILE A 34 -4.93 -5.66 3.84
C ILE A 34 -3.85 -6.24 4.73
N LEU A 35 -2.65 -6.38 4.17
CA LEU A 35 -1.44 -6.80 4.83
C LEU A 35 -0.44 -5.65 4.87
N GLY A 36 -0.02 -5.28 6.08
CA GLY A 36 0.92 -4.18 6.32
C GLY A 36 0.29 -2.93 6.96
N PRO A 37 1.00 -1.79 6.91
CA PRO A 37 2.18 -1.51 6.08
C PRO A 37 3.42 -2.29 6.54
N HIS A 38 4.17 -2.87 5.60
CA HIS A 38 5.39 -3.62 5.90
C HIS A 38 6.64 -2.74 5.69
N PRO A 39 7.62 -2.78 6.62
CA PRO A 39 8.92 -2.17 6.38
C PRO A 39 9.65 -2.92 5.25
N PRO A 40 10.64 -2.30 4.60
CA PRO A 40 11.45 -2.98 3.61
C PRO A 40 12.19 -4.16 4.26
N PHE A 41 12.20 -5.32 3.60
CA PHE A 41 12.86 -6.54 4.09
C PHE A 41 14.38 -6.36 4.26
N PHE A 42 14.97 -5.46 3.48
CA PHE A 42 16.39 -5.13 3.52
C PHE A 42 16.57 -3.69 4.01
N GLY A 43 17.50 -3.48 4.95
CA GLY A 43 17.72 -2.20 5.64
C GLY A 43 18.14 -1.01 4.77
N GLN A 44 18.42 -1.22 3.48
CA GLN A 44 18.54 -0.22 2.42
C GLN A 44 18.93 -1.02 1.15
N ILE A 45 18.10 -1.01 0.11
CA ILE A 45 18.56 -1.35 -1.24
C ILE A 45 18.67 -0.03 -1.98
N ASP A 46 19.87 0.28 -2.49
CA ASP A 46 20.14 1.50 -3.28
C ASP A 46 19.91 2.84 -2.52
N GLY A 47 19.99 2.83 -1.19
CA GLY A 47 19.78 4.03 -0.37
C GLY A 47 18.31 4.48 -0.29
N ARG A 48 17.35 3.59 -0.59
CA ARG A 48 15.91 3.92 -0.66
C ARG A 48 15.12 3.14 0.40
N TYR A 49 14.32 3.85 1.18
CA TYR A 49 13.30 3.24 2.04
C TYR A 49 12.03 3.00 1.22
N ARG A 50 11.62 1.73 1.11
CA ARG A 50 10.35 1.36 0.45
C ARG A 50 9.43 0.75 1.48
N TRP A 51 8.26 1.35 1.63
CA TRP A 51 7.15 0.77 2.38
C TRP A 51 6.14 0.21 1.41
N GLN A 52 5.56 -0.93 1.75
CA GLN A 52 4.56 -1.58 0.91
C GLN A 52 3.31 -1.95 1.69
N ILE A 53 2.18 -1.91 0.98
CA ILE A 53 0.89 -2.39 1.45
C ILE A 53 0.45 -3.44 0.43
N ILE A 54 0.22 -4.66 0.90
CA ILE A 54 -0.27 -5.75 0.04
C ILE A 54 -1.77 -5.86 0.28
N ILE A 55 -2.54 -5.88 -0.80
CA ILE A 55 -3.99 -6.03 -0.74
C ILE A 55 -4.36 -7.29 -1.50
N ARG A 56 -5.08 -8.19 -0.84
CA ARG A 56 -5.68 -9.37 -1.48
C ARG A 56 -7.16 -9.07 -1.66
N ALA A 57 -7.56 -8.78 -2.88
CA ALA A 57 -8.94 -8.46 -3.23
C ALA A 57 -9.40 -9.41 -4.35
N PRO A 58 -10.62 -9.99 -4.28
CA PRO A 58 -11.19 -10.75 -5.38
C PRO A 58 -11.44 -9.88 -6.62
N ASN A 59 -11.63 -8.57 -6.41
CA ASN A 59 -11.83 -7.59 -7.47
C ASN A 59 -11.07 -6.29 -7.14
N PRO A 60 -9.77 -6.20 -7.48
CA PRO A 60 -8.96 -5.01 -7.21
C PRO A 60 -9.44 -3.79 -7.99
N ARG A 61 -10.07 -3.98 -9.16
CA ARG A 61 -10.64 -2.87 -9.94
C ARG A 61 -11.76 -2.17 -9.19
N HIS A 62 -12.64 -2.92 -8.53
CA HIS A 62 -13.73 -2.34 -7.75
C HIS A 62 -13.21 -1.57 -6.52
N LEU A 63 -12.15 -2.07 -5.88
CA LEU A 63 -11.48 -1.37 -4.79
C LEU A 63 -10.85 -0.05 -5.24
N LEU A 64 -10.26 -0.02 -6.45
CA LEU A 64 -9.47 1.12 -6.92
C LEU A 64 -10.25 2.12 -7.79
N ALA A 65 -11.48 1.81 -8.20
CA ALA A 65 -12.24 2.60 -9.18
C ALA A 65 -12.44 4.07 -8.80
N ASP A 66 -12.58 4.35 -7.51
CA ASP A 66 -12.89 5.65 -6.90
C ASP A 66 -11.96 5.96 -5.71
N PHE A 67 -10.91 5.15 -5.52
CA PHE A 67 -9.90 5.40 -4.51
C PHE A 67 -8.79 6.28 -5.08
N ALA A 68 -8.67 7.49 -4.53
CA ALA A 68 -7.62 8.42 -4.94
C ALA A 68 -6.25 7.99 -4.38
N ILE A 69 -5.42 7.39 -5.24
CA ILE A 69 -4.05 6.98 -4.86
C ILE A 69 -3.21 8.26 -4.63
N PRO A 70 -2.62 8.44 -3.43
CA PRO A 70 -1.81 9.62 -3.15
C PRO A 70 -0.59 9.70 -4.07
N ARG A 71 -0.12 10.91 -4.35
CA ARG A 71 1.06 11.12 -5.21
C ARG A 71 2.27 10.39 -4.65
N GLY A 72 3.02 9.76 -5.54
CA GLY A 72 4.28 9.10 -5.20
C GLY A 72 4.15 7.64 -4.81
N TRP A 73 2.94 7.08 -4.81
CA TRP A 73 2.72 5.64 -4.75
C TRP A 73 2.78 5.03 -6.15
N VAL A 74 3.23 3.78 -6.21
CA VAL A 74 3.14 2.92 -7.40
C VAL A 74 2.21 1.79 -7.01
N VAL A 75 1.25 1.50 -7.88
CA VAL A 75 0.31 0.38 -7.69
C VAL A 75 0.64 -0.67 -8.72
N ASP A 76 0.86 -1.89 -8.24
CA ASP A 76 1.06 -3.07 -9.04
C ASP A 76 -0.13 -4.02 -8.81
N ILE A 77 -0.75 -4.47 -9.90
CA ILE A 77 -1.93 -5.36 -9.87
C ILE A 77 -1.47 -6.70 -10.43
N ASP A 78 -1.68 -7.76 -9.64
CA ASP A 78 -1.19 -9.11 -9.94
C ASP A 78 0.32 -9.15 -10.20
N PRO A 79 1.14 -8.67 -9.23
CA PRO A 79 2.59 -8.63 -9.40
C PRO A 79 3.16 -10.05 -9.54
N VAL A 80 4.14 -10.20 -10.42
CA VAL A 80 4.88 -11.46 -10.62
C VAL A 80 5.68 -11.84 -9.36
N SER A 81 5.98 -10.88 -8.47
CA SER A 81 6.70 -11.08 -7.21
C SER A 81 6.41 -9.97 -6.20
N THR A 82 6.37 -10.29 -4.90
CA THR A 82 6.27 -9.33 -3.78
C THR A 82 7.57 -9.20 -2.97
N LEU A 83 8.69 -9.63 -3.56
CA LEU A 83 10.03 -9.65 -2.94
C LEU A 83 10.67 -8.25 -2.86
#